data_AF-A0AAX2F7I9-F1
#
_entry.id   AF-A0AAX2F7I9-F1
#
_cell.length_a   1.000
_cell.length_b   1.000
_cell.length_c   1.000
_cell.angle_alpha   90.00
_cell.angle_beta   90.00
_cell.angle_gamma   90.00
#
_symmetry.space_group_name_H-M   'P 1'
#
loop_
_entity.id
_entity.type
_entity.pdbx_description
1 polymer ?
#
loop_
_entity_poly.entity_id
_entity_poly.type
_entity_poly.pdbx_seq_one_letter_code
_entity_poly.pdbx_strand_id
1 'polypeptide(L)'
;MAKEGVNLFASPALHYFLYNDITAETFIKDKKALDNYIALDDNDIWSAIKVWQQHEDRILSLLSSNIINRKIFKVEVREKEPTQDEINQLKKLISERYEINLSDCDYLVGVNRVQKDMYNPFDDHISILYKDGTLKDITEASEILNIELLSKKICKYYLSYQRF
;
A
#
# COMPACT_ATOMS: atom_id res chain seq x y z
N MET A 1 -15.69 -7.19 10.09
CA MET A 1 -15.51 -6.91 11.53
C MET A 1 -16.19 -5.62 12.01
N ALA A 2 -15.61 -4.41 11.83
CA ALA A 2 -16.23 -3.17 12.33
C ALA A 2 -17.62 -2.92 11.71
N LYS A 3 -17.74 -3.12 10.39
CA LYS A 3 -19.02 -3.10 9.66
C LYS A 3 -20.01 -4.19 10.10
N GLU A 4 -19.54 -5.24 10.76
CA GLU A 4 -20.38 -6.32 11.31
C GLU A 4 -20.74 -6.05 12.78
N GLY A 5 -20.34 -4.91 13.34
CA GLY A 5 -20.65 -4.51 14.71
C GLY A 5 -19.69 -5.03 15.78
N VAL A 6 -18.58 -5.68 15.40
CA VAL A 6 -17.54 -6.08 16.36
C VAL A 6 -16.93 -4.82 16.96
N ASN A 7 -16.83 -4.75 18.29
CA ASN A 7 -16.27 -3.60 19.00
C ASN A 7 -14.73 -3.61 18.94
N LEU A 8 -14.15 -2.59 18.30
CA LEU A 8 -12.71 -2.41 18.14
C LEU A 8 -12.31 -1.15 18.90
N PHE A 9 -11.26 -1.26 19.71
CA PHE A 9 -10.68 -0.08 20.34
C PHE A 9 -10.21 0.90 19.26
N ALA A 10 -10.69 2.13 19.33
CA ALA A 10 -10.30 3.23 18.46
C ALA A 10 -10.58 4.55 19.19
N SER A 11 -9.79 5.58 18.90
CA SER A 11 -10.15 6.94 19.31
C SER A 11 -11.45 7.37 18.61
N PRO A 12 -12.16 8.41 19.09
CA PRO A 12 -13.39 8.86 18.47
C PRO A 12 -13.25 9.17 16.97
N ALA A 13 -12.14 9.79 16.56
CA ALA A 13 -11.84 10.11 15.17
C ALA A 13 -11.65 8.86 14.32
N LEU A 14 -10.82 7.91 14.77
CA LEU A 14 -10.61 6.64 14.04
C LEU A 14 -11.87 5.77 14.02
N HIS A 15 -12.61 5.72 15.13
CA HIS A 15 -13.87 4.99 15.24
C HIS A 15 -14.87 5.48 14.19
N TYR A 16 -14.96 6.80 13.96
CA TYR A 16 -15.83 7.33 12.92
C TYR A 16 -15.57 6.68 11.55
N PHE A 17 -14.31 6.53 11.13
CA PHE A 17 -13.98 5.91 9.84
C PHE A 17 -14.09 4.38 9.82
N LEU A 18 -13.92 3.70 10.96
CA LEU A 18 -14.07 2.24 11.03
C LEU A 18 -15.52 1.78 10.92
N TYR A 19 -16.45 2.55 11.48
CA TYR A 19 -17.86 2.17 11.60
C TYR A 19 -18.79 2.85 10.60
N ASN A 20 -18.30 3.81 9.80
CA ASN A 20 -19.06 4.47 8.75
C ASN A 20 -18.40 4.24 7.38
N ASP A 21 -19.20 4.06 6.34
CA ASP A 21 -18.69 3.91 4.98
C ASP A 21 -18.46 5.28 4.34
N ILE A 22 -17.25 5.81 4.52
CA ILE A 22 -16.90 7.15 4.02
C ILE A 22 -16.32 7.03 2.61
N THR A 23 -17.15 7.35 1.62
CA THR A 23 -16.74 7.47 0.22
C THR A 23 -16.23 8.89 -0.09
N ALA A 24 -15.60 9.10 -1.25
CA ALA A 24 -15.18 10.43 -1.69
C ALA A 24 -16.35 11.43 -1.73
N GLU A 25 -17.53 10.99 -2.17
CA GLU A 25 -18.71 11.84 -2.17
C GLU A 25 -19.17 12.20 -0.76
N THR A 26 -19.21 11.22 0.15
CA THR A 26 -19.58 11.45 1.56
C THR A 26 -18.59 12.39 2.23
N PHE A 27 -17.29 12.23 1.97
CA PHE A 27 -16.23 13.05 2.54
C PHE A 27 -16.38 14.53 2.16
N ILE A 28 -16.74 14.83 0.92
CA ILE A 28 -16.92 16.22 0.43
C ILE A 28 -18.21 16.84 0.99
N LYS A 29 -19.28 16.05 1.11
CA LYS A 29 -20.61 16.54 1.50
C LYS A 29 -20.79 16.65 3.01
N ASP A 30 -20.16 15.77 3.78
CA ASP A 30 -20.32 15.70 5.24
C ASP A 30 -19.17 16.41 5.96
N LYS A 31 -19.48 17.54 6.58
CA LYS A 31 -18.52 18.28 7.42
C LYS A 31 -17.94 17.42 8.55
N LYS A 32 -18.70 16.47 9.10
CA LYS A 32 -18.20 15.57 10.15
C LYS A 32 -17.07 14.68 9.67
N ALA A 33 -17.09 14.26 8.41
CA ALA A 33 -16.01 13.46 7.86
C ALA A 33 -14.70 14.25 7.83
N LEU A 34 -14.76 15.52 7.41
CA LEU A 34 -13.60 16.41 7.43
C LEU A 34 -13.13 16.73 8.86
N ASP A 35 -14.05 17.04 9.78
CA ASP A 35 -13.71 17.34 11.18
C ASP A 35 -13.03 16.15 11.87
N ASN A 36 -13.50 14.92 11.66
CA ASN A 36 -12.85 13.71 12.18
C ASN A 36 -11.51 13.43 11.49
N TYR A 37 -11.38 13.74 10.19
CA TYR A 37 -10.11 13.58 9.47
C TYR A 37 -9.03 14.51 10.01
N ILE A 38 -9.37 15.78 10.28
CA ILE A 38 -8.44 16.77 10.86
C ILE A 38 -7.97 16.34 12.26
N ALA A 39 -8.84 15.66 13.01
CA ALA A 39 -8.53 15.18 14.35
C ALA A 39 -7.71 13.87 14.36
N LEU A 40 -7.51 13.22 13.21
CA LEU A 40 -6.82 11.95 13.10
C LEU A 40 -5.31 12.17 12.87
N ASP A 41 -4.48 11.57 13.71
CA ASP A 41 -3.03 11.54 13.52
C ASP A 41 -2.43 10.13 13.76
N ASP A 42 -1.10 10.02 13.65
CA ASP A 42 -0.39 8.76 13.82
C ASP A 42 -0.61 8.12 15.20
N ASN A 43 -0.88 8.91 16.25
CA ASN A 43 -1.13 8.39 17.59
C ASN A 43 -2.44 7.60 17.65
N ASP A 44 -3.46 8.01 16.89
CA ASP A 44 -4.73 7.29 16.82
C ASP A 44 -4.51 5.88 16.25
N ILE A 45 -3.76 5.80 15.15
CA ILE A 45 -3.42 4.53 14.51
C ILE A 45 -2.54 3.69 15.44
N TRP A 46 -1.46 4.25 16.00
CA TRP A 46 -0.55 3.55 16.90
C TRP A 46 -1.23 3.06 18.18
N SER A 47 -2.12 3.85 18.76
CA SER A 47 -2.90 3.47 19.95
C SER A 47 -3.84 2.32 19.63
N ALA A 48 -4.50 2.36 18.47
CA ALA A 48 -5.39 1.29 18.02
C ALA A 48 -4.63 -0.03 17.83
N ILE A 49 -3.58 -0.03 17.02
CA ILE A 49 -2.79 -1.25 16.76
C ILE A 49 -2.07 -1.75 18.01
N LYS A 50 -1.78 -0.90 19.01
CA LYS A 50 -1.26 -1.34 20.32
C LYS A 50 -2.24 -2.25 21.05
N VAL A 51 -3.51 -1.87 21.08
CA VAL A 51 -4.57 -2.64 21.73
C VAL A 51 -4.94 -3.86 20.89
N TRP A 52 -5.00 -3.71 19.56
CA TRP A 52 -5.41 -4.78 18.66
C TRP A 52 -4.49 -6.00 18.64
N GLN A 53 -3.23 -5.90 19.10
CA GLN A 53 -2.35 -7.08 19.23
C GLN A 53 -2.90 -8.16 20.17
N GLN A 54 -3.80 -7.78 21.08
CA GLN A 54 -4.44 -8.65 22.05
C GLN A 54 -5.90 -8.97 21.69
N HIS A 55 -6.34 -8.57 20.49
CA HIS A 55 -7.69 -8.84 20.01
C HIS A 55 -7.88 -10.34 19.75
N GLU A 56 -9.11 -10.85 19.95
CA GLU A 56 -9.43 -12.28 19.78
C GLU A 56 -9.30 -12.74 18.32
N ASP A 57 -9.63 -11.85 17.38
CA ASP A 57 -9.41 -12.10 15.95
C ASP A 57 -7.94 -12.34 15.62
N ARG A 58 -7.65 -13.49 15.03
CA ARG A 58 -6.30 -13.97 14.79
C ARG A 58 -5.55 -13.15 13.75
N ILE A 59 -6.24 -12.67 12.72
CA ILE A 59 -5.64 -11.88 11.64
C ILE A 59 -5.28 -10.49 12.16
N LEU A 60 -6.24 -9.82 12.80
CA LEU A 60 -6.08 -8.48 13.35
C LEU A 60 -4.98 -8.45 14.40
N SER A 61 -4.97 -9.42 15.32
CA SER A 61 -3.93 -9.52 16.35
C SER A 61 -2.54 -9.81 15.76
N LEU A 62 -2.44 -10.72 14.79
CA LEU A 62 -1.18 -11.03 14.12
C LEU A 62 -0.62 -9.82 13.36
N LEU A 63 -1.43 -9.16 12.53
CA LEU A 63 -1.03 -7.97 11.77
C LEU A 63 -0.59 -6.83 12.70
N SER A 64 -1.40 -6.55 13.72
CA SER A 64 -1.11 -5.49 14.69
C SER A 64 0.16 -5.79 15.48
N SER A 65 0.33 -7.04 15.94
CA SER A 65 1.52 -7.50 16.66
C SER A 65 2.77 -7.38 15.78
N ASN A 66 2.66 -7.71 14.50
CA ASN A 66 3.77 -7.64 13.56
C ASN A 66 4.23 -6.21 13.31
N ILE A 67 3.29 -5.26 13.17
CA ILE A 67 3.64 -3.84 12.99
C ILE A 67 4.38 -3.33 14.24
N ILE A 68 3.84 -3.59 15.44
CA ILE A 68 4.42 -3.08 16.68
C ILE A 68 5.78 -3.70 16.99
N ASN A 69 5.90 -5.01 16.80
CA ASN A 69 7.14 -5.73 17.10
C ASN A 69 8.10 -5.78 15.91
N ARG A 70 7.85 -4.96 14.87
CA ARG A 70 8.67 -4.85 13.66
C ARG A 70 8.95 -6.20 12.98
N LYS A 71 7.98 -7.12 13.04
CA LYS A 71 7.99 -8.41 12.33
C LYS A 71 7.39 -8.24 10.94
N ILE A 72 8.08 -7.49 10.10
CA ILE A 72 7.60 -7.13 8.76
C ILE A 72 7.53 -8.37 7.86
N PHE A 73 6.59 -8.36 6.92
CA PHE A 73 6.47 -9.39 5.88
C PHE A 73 7.79 -9.62 5.14
N LYS A 74 7.96 -10.83 4.61
CA LYS A 74 9.02 -11.12 3.63
C LYS A 74 8.58 -10.52 2.31
N VAL A 75 9.52 -9.84 1.65
CA VAL A 75 9.29 -9.20 0.36
C VAL A 75 10.26 -9.80 -0.64
N GLU A 76 9.74 -10.28 -1.76
CA GLU A 76 10.49 -10.74 -2.91
C GLU A 76 10.18 -9.85 -4.10
N VAL A 77 11.22 -9.29 -4.73
CA VAL A 77 11.09 -8.42 -5.90
C VAL A 77 11.42 -9.23 -7.14
N ARG A 78 10.47 -9.32 -8.07
CA ARG A 78 10.54 -10.17 -9.27
C ARG A 78 10.28 -9.36 -10.54
N GLU A 79 10.88 -9.78 -11.65
CA GLU A 79 10.59 -9.21 -12.98
C GLU A 79 9.27 -9.75 -13.57
N LYS A 80 8.88 -10.97 -13.15
CA LYS A 80 7.69 -11.67 -13.60
C LYS A 80 6.69 -11.79 -12.46
N GLU A 81 5.42 -11.77 -12.81
CA GLU A 81 4.32 -11.97 -11.87
C GLU A 81 4.42 -13.38 -11.24
N PRO A 82 4.27 -13.50 -9.90
CA PRO A 82 4.15 -14.80 -9.25
C PRO A 82 2.95 -15.57 -9.80
N THR A 83 3.08 -16.89 -9.96
CA THR A 83 1.95 -17.70 -10.42
C THR A 83 0.93 -17.90 -9.31
N GLN A 84 -0.32 -18.17 -9.69
CA GLN A 84 -1.38 -18.45 -8.72
C GLN A 84 -1.06 -19.68 -7.86
N ASP A 85 -0.37 -20.68 -8.42
CA ASP A 85 0.06 -21.87 -7.68
C ASP A 85 1.09 -21.54 -6.60
N GLU A 86 2.06 -20.68 -6.88
CA GLU A 86 3.02 -20.19 -5.88
C GLU A 86 2.31 -19.47 -4.74
N ILE A 87 1.36 -18.59 -5.06
CA ILE A 87 0.56 -17.85 -4.07
C ILE A 87 -0.26 -18.82 -3.22
N ASN A 88 -0.91 -19.80 -3.85
CA ASN A 88 -1.73 -20.79 -3.15
C ASN A 88 -0.89 -21.69 -2.22
N GLN A 89 0.33 -22.05 -2.62
CA GLN A 89 1.27 -22.79 -1.77
C GLN A 89 1.66 -21.96 -0.53
N LEU A 90 1.97 -20.67 -0.71
CA LEU A 90 2.24 -19.77 0.42
C LEU A 90 1.05 -19.65 1.37
N LYS A 91 -0.16 -19.48 0.83
CA LYS A 91 -1.39 -19.42 1.64
C LYS A 91 -1.62 -20.70 2.44
N LYS A 92 -1.36 -21.87 1.87
CA LYS A 92 -1.45 -23.16 2.59
C LYS A 92 -0.46 -23.23 3.75
N LEU A 93 0.81 -22.89 3.51
CA LEU A 93 1.83 -22.86 4.57
C LEU A 93 1.48 -21.89 5.71
N ILE A 94 0.93 -20.72 5.39
CA ILE A 94 0.50 -19.72 6.37
C ILE A 94 -0.73 -20.22 7.14
N SER A 95 -1.72 -20.78 6.44
CA SER A 95 -2.94 -21.34 7.02
C SER A 95 -2.62 -22.44 8.04
N GLU A 96 -1.75 -23.37 7.67
CA GLU A 96 -1.31 -24.47 8.56
C GLU A 96 -0.52 -23.96 9.76
N ARG A 97 0.37 -22.97 9.58
CA ARG A 97 1.23 -22.47 10.67
C ARG A 97 0.48 -21.63 11.70
N TYR A 98 -0.48 -20.83 11.24
CA TYR A 98 -1.19 -19.87 12.09
C TYR A 98 -2.59 -20.33 12.49
N GLU A 99 -3.03 -21.51 12.01
CA GLU A 99 -4.34 -22.11 12.24
C GLU A 99 -5.49 -21.18 11.83
N ILE A 100 -5.37 -20.59 10.63
CA ILE A 100 -6.36 -19.67 10.05
C ILE A 100 -6.96 -20.23 8.78
N ASN A 101 -8.16 -19.78 8.40
CA ASN A 101 -8.79 -20.21 7.16
C ASN A 101 -8.01 -19.76 5.94
N LEU A 102 -8.04 -20.56 4.87
CA LEU A 102 -7.40 -20.22 3.60
C LEU A 102 -7.92 -18.91 2.98
N SER A 103 -9.19 -18.56 3.19
CA SER A 103 -9.77 -17.30 2.75
C SER A 103 -9.14 -16.09 3.46
N ASP A 104 -8.75 -16.25 4.72
CA ASP A 104 -8.23 -15.17 5.55
C ASP A 104 -6.73 -14.95 5.29
N CYS A 105 -6.05 -15.89 4.63
CA CYS A 105 -4.67 -15.74 4.18
C CYS A 105 -4.50 -14.62 3.13
N ASP A 106 -5.58 -14.11 2.53
CA ASP A 106 -5.55 -12.95 1.62
C ASP A 106 -5.04 -11.67 2.32
N TYR A 107 -5.23 -11.57 3.63
CA TYR A 107 -4.66 -10.47 4.44
C TYR A 107 -3.16 -10.62 4.70
N LEU A 108 -2.60 -11.81 4.46
CA LEU A 108 -1.23 -12.18 4.82
C LEU A 108 -0.33 -12.45 3.61
N VAL A 109 -0.87 -12.38 2.39
CA VAL A 109 -0.13 -12.52 1.13
C VAL A 109 -0.64 -11.47 0.14
N GLY A 110 0.27 -10.63 -0.35
CA GLY A 110 -0.04 -9.59 -1.33
C GLY A 110 0.97 -9.57 -2.48
N VAL A 111 0.46 -9.34 -3.70
CA VAL A 111 1.29 -9.10 -4.89
C VAL A 111 1.00 -7.69 -5.37
N ASN A 112 2.03 -6.85 -5.39
CA ASN A 112 1.93 -5.48 -5.90
C ASN A 112 2.77 -5.32 -7.15
N ARG A 113 2.16 -4.87 -8.25
CA ARG A 113 2.87 -4.49 -9.47
C ARG A 113 3.22 -3.02 -9.39
N VAL A 114 4.51 -2.71 -9.37
CA VAL A 114 5.02 -1.35 -9.45
C VAL A 114 5.64 -1.17 -10.82
N GLN A 115 5.06 -0.27 -11.60
CA GLN A 115 5.63 0.19 -12.87
C GLN A 115 6.10 1.62 -12.67
N LYS A 116 7.35 1.89 -13.06
CA LYS A 116 7.86 3.24 -13.14
C LYS A 116 8.30 3.52 -14.57
N ASP A 117 7.69 4.55 -15.14
CA ASP A 117 8.13 5.17 -16.38
C ASP A 117 9.11 6.28 -15.96
N MET A 118 10.36 6.25 -16.43
CA MET A 118 11.39 7.21 -15.98
C MET A 118 11.16 8.61 -16.57
N TYR A 119 10.59 8.67 -17.77
CA TYR A 119 10.21 9.89 -18.46
C TYR A 119 9.10 9.57 -19.45
N ASN A 120 8.03 10.36 -19.46
CA ASN A 120 7.08 10.37 -20.55
C ASN A 120 7.21 11.71 -21.30
N PRO A 121 7.76 11.75 -22.53
CA PRO A 121 7.90 13.00 -23.28
C PRO A 121 6.56 13.70 -23.60
N PHE A 122 5.43 13.01 -23.44
CA PHE A 122 4.09 13.58 -23.63
C PHE A 122 3.50 14.23 -22.36
N ASP A 123 4.03 13.95 -21.16
CA ASP A 123 3.56 14.50 -19.87
C ASP A 123 4.66 15.32 -19.14
N ASP A 124 5.92 14.89 -19.20
CA ASP A 124 7.04 15.39 -18.40
C ASP A 124 8.00 16.30 -19.20
N HIS A 125 7.50 17.11 -20.14
CA HIS A 125 8.36 17.88 -21.05
C HIS A 125 9.24 18.91 -20.29
N ILE A 126 10.56 18.69 -20.28
CA ILE A 126 11.54 19.65 -19.76
C ILE A 126 12.27 20.30 -20.95
N SER A 127 12.02 21.58 -21.19
CA SER A 127 12.70 22.34 -22.24
C SER A 127 13.94 23.08 -21.71
N ILE A 128 15.04 23.03 -22.47
CA ILE A 128 16.30 23.72 -22.20
C ILE A 128 16.39 24.97 -23.10
N LEU A 129 16.53 26.15 -22.48
CA LEU A 129 16.73 27.41 -23.17
C LEU A 129 18.21 27.65 -23.47
N TYR A 130 18.53 27.77 -24.75
CA TYR A 130 19.87 28.10 -25.23
C TYR A 130 20.07 29.62 -25.32
N LYS A 131 21.34 30.04 -25.40
CA LYS A 131 21.72 31.47 -25.45
C LYS A 131 21.20 32.20 -26.70
N ASP A 132 20.90 31.47 -27.77
CA ASP A 132 20.30 31.99 -29.00
C ASP A 132 18.77 32.14 -28.90
N GLY A 133 18.18 31.81 -27.74
CA GLY A 133 16.75 31.87 -27.49
C GLY A 133 15.99 30.62 -27.92
N THR A 134 16.66 29.61 -28.48
CA THR A 134 16.01 28.35 -28.89
C THR A 134 15.71 27.47 -27.68
N LEU A 135 14.59 26.75 -27.73
CA LEU A 135 14.21 25.73 -26.76
C LEU A 135 14.41 24.35 -27.38
N LYS A 136 15.04 23.43 -26.65
CA LYS A 136 15.11 22.01 -27.03
C LYS A 136 14.69 21.13 -25.87
N ASP A 137 14.09 19.97 -26.16
CA ASP A 137 13.78 18.99 -25.11
C ASP A 137 15.06 18.48 -24.45
N ILE A 138 15.01 18.16 -23.16
CA ILE A 138 16.15 17.62 -22.41
C ILE A 138 16.76 16.37 -23.06
N THR A 139 15.95 15.57 -23.76
CA THR A 139 16.39 14.37 -24.48
C THR A 139 17.12 14.65 -25.78
N GLU A 140 16.91 15.83 -26.37
CA GLU A 140 17.67 16.33 -27.52
C GLU A 140 18.90 17.14 -27.09
N ALA A 141 18.83 17.76 -25.92
CA ALA A 141 19.87 18.60 -25.36
C ALA A 141 21.00 17.82 -24.68
N SER A 142 20.75 16.59 -24.23
CA SER A 142 21.67 15.76 -23.45
C SER A 142 21.97 14.42 -24.11
N GLU A 143 23.25 14.13 -24.35
CA GLU A 143 23.72 12.82 -24.83
C GLU A 143 23.53 11.70 -23.79
N ILE A 144 23.43 12.06 -22.50
CA ILE A 144 23.30 11.10 -21.38
C ILE A 144 21.83 10.71 -21.16
N LEU A 145 20.91 11.65 -21.38
CA LEU A 145 19.47 11.50 -21.09
C LEU A 145 18.68 11.30 -22.38
N ASN A 146 19.05 10.32 -23.19
CA ASN A 146 18.34 10.04 -24.43
C ASN A 146 16.99 9.32 -24.21
N ILE A 147 16.10 9.41 -25.19
CA ILE A 147 14.74 8.84 -25.12
C ILE A 147 14.77 7.34 -24.84
N GLU A 148 15.69 6.59 -25.45
CA GLU A 148 15.76 5.13 -25.29
C GLU A 148 16.05 4.70 -23.84
N LEU A 149 16.93 5.41 -23.14
CA LEU A 149 17.27 5.13 -21.74
C LEU A 149 16.12 5.50 -20.80
N LEU A 150 15.41 6.58 -21.12
CA LEU A 150 14.32 7.14 -20.31
C LEU A 150 12.95 6.51 -20.59
N SER A 151 12.72 5.94 -21.77
CA SER A 151 11.49 5.24 -22.13
C SER A 151 11.45 3.80 -21.60
N LYS A 152 12.51 3.34 -20.92
CA LYS A 152 12.57 1.98 -20.39
C LYS A 152 11.57 1.82 -19.26
N LYS A 153 10.47 1.13 -19.54
CA LYS A 153 9.48 0.73 -18.54
C LYS A 153 10.12 -0.27 -17.58
N ILE A 154 10.30 0.14 -16.33
CA ILE A 154 10.74 -0.76 -15.27
C ILE A 154 9.47 -1.27 -14.57
N CYS A 155 9.16 -2.55 -14.78
CA CYS A 155 8.06 -3.23 -14.11
C CYS A 155 8.63 -4.23 -13.09
N LYS A 156 8.21 -4.11 -11.84
CA LYS A 156 8.59 -5.01 -10.75
C LYS A 156 7.34 -5.53 -10.05
N TYR A 157 7.34 -6.81 -9.72
CA TYR A 157 6.32 -7.45 -8.89
C TYR A 157 6.88 -7.66 -7.49
N TYR A 158 6.19 -7.13 -6.48
CA TYR A 158 6.52 -7.26 -5.06
C TYR A 158 5.60 -8.32 -4.45
N LEU A 159 6.13 -9.52 -4.23
CA LEU A 159 5.44 -10.57 -3.48
C LEU A 159 5.75 -10.39 -1.99
N SER A 160 4.75 -9.98 -1.22
CA SER A 160 4.85 -9.73 0.22
C SER A 160 4.03 -10.75 0.98
N TYR A 161 4.61 -11.41 1.99
CA TYR A 161 3.88 -12.41 2.78
C TYR A 161 4.36 -12.55 4.21
N GLN A 162 3.47 -13.05 5.07
CA GLN A 162 3.76 -13.34 6.47
C GLN A 162 4.98 -14.26 6.61
N ARG A 163 5.98 -13.81 7.37
CA ARG A 163 7.16 -14.62 7.66
C ARG A 163 6.81 -15.76 8.60
N PHE A 164 7.40 -16.92 8.32
CA PHE A 164 7.34 -18.11 9.15
C PHE A 164 8.32 -17.98 10.33
#